data_AF-A0A151H5C3-F1
#
_entry.id   AF-A0A151H5C3-F1
#
_cell.length_a   1.000
_cell.length_b   1.000
_cell.length_c   1.000
_cell.angle_alpha   90.00
_cell.angle_beta   90.00
_cell.angle_gamma   90.00
#
_symmetry.space_group_name_H-M   'P 1'
#
loop_
_entity.id
_entity.type
_entity.pdbx_description
1 polymer ?
#
loop_
_entity_poly.entity_id
_entity_poly.type
_entity_poly.pdbx_seq_one_letter_code
_entity_poly.pdbx_strand_id
1 'polypeptide(L)' 'LGPSLYGLYGRTAGAQPRNSLLPSSPTMKESGVVWTDITLMRYLKNPRAFAEHAISMNFRGLSEWQ' A
#
# COMPACT_ATOMS: atom_id res chain seq x y z
N LEU A 1 7.97 1.80 9.80
CA LEU A 1 6.82 1.20 10.51
C LEU A 1 5.58 1.40 9.64
N GLY A 2 4.78 0.34 9.46
CA GLY A 2 3.60 0.36 8.58
C GLY A 2 2.33 -0.02 9.32
N PRO A 3 1.14 0.25 8.75
CA PRO A 3 -0.14 -0.12 9.35
C PRO A 3 -0.32 -1.65 9.38
N SER A 4 -1.30 -2.12 10.15
CA SER A 4 -1.70 -3.53 10.11
C SER A 4 -2.19 -3.92 8.71
N LEU A 5 -1.71 -5.08 8.25
CA LEU A 5 -2.11 -5.72 6.99
C LEU A 5 -3.26 -6.73 7.18
N TYR A 6 -3.76 -6.90 8.41
CA TYR A 6 -4.92 -7.75 8.66
C TYR A 6 -6.15 -7.20 7.94
N GLY A 7 -6.82 -8.04 7.14
CA GLY A 7 -7.96 -7.63 6.32
C GLY A 7 -7.61 -6.62 5.23
N LEU A 8 -6.37 -6.64 4.72
CA LEU A 8 -5.95 -5.75 3.63
C LEU A 8 -6.64 -6.12 2.31
N TYR A 9 -6.84 -7.40 2.05
CA TYR A 9 -7.44 -7.87 0.79
C TYR A 9 -8.87 -7.35 0.63
N GLY A 10 -9.17 -6.76 -0.52
CA GLY A 10 -10.43 -6.08 -0.82
C GLY A 10 -10.58 -4.69 -0.19
N ARG A 11 -9.61 -4.21 0.59
CA ARG A 11 -9.64 -2.88 1.23
C ARG A 11 -9.15 -1.81 0.27
N THR A 12 -9.76 -0.63 0.33
CA THR A 12 -9.26 0.55 -0.38
C THR A 12 -7.96 1.07 0.26
N ALA A 13 -7.02 1.51 -0.57
CA ALA A 13 -5.78 2.10 -0.16
C ALA A 13 -6.03 3.38 0.64
N GLY A 14 -5.25 3.59 1.70
CA GLY A 14 -5.46 4.69 2.64
C GLY A 14 -6.72 4.60 3.53
N ALA A 15 -7.60 3.62 3.33
CA ALA A 15 -8.75 3.34 4.20
C ALA A 15 -8.31 2.49 5.40
N GLN A 16 -7.44 3.04 6.25
CA GLN A 16 -7.02 2.39 7.48
C GLN A 16 -8.13 2.41 8.53
N PRO A 17 -8.18 1.42 9.44
CA PRO A 17 -9.10 1.46 10.57
C PRO A 17 -8.83 2.68 11.45
N ARG A 18 -9.86 3.23 12.10
CA ARG A 18 -9.75 4.45 12.92
C ARG A 18 -8.74 4.36 14.08
N ASN A 19 -8.34 3.14 14.46
CA ASN A 19 -7.34 2.89 15.50
C ASN A 19 -5.90 2.87 14.96
N SER A 20 -5.69 3.15 13.68
CA SER A 20 -4.34 3.19 13.11
C SER A 20 -3.60 4.41 13.63
N LEU A 21 -2.47 4.17 14.30
CA LEU A 21 -1.57 5.21 14.82
C LEU A 21 -0.68 5.83 13.73
N LEU A 22 -0.74 5.31 12.50
CA LEU A 22 0.09 5.75 11.40
C LEU A 22 -0.77 6.51 10.38
N PRO A 23 -0.37 7.73 9.97
CA PRO A 23 -1.09 8.45 8.95
C PRO A 23 -0.97 7.73 7.59
N SER A 24 -2.09 7.62 6.88
CA SER A 24 -2.11 7.23 5.47
C SER A 24 -1.72 8.41 4.58
N SER A 25 -0.93 8.17 3.53
CA SER A 25 -0.61 9.18 2.53
C SER A 25 -1.89 9.70 1.83
N PRO A 26 -2.06 11.04 1.67
CA PRO A 26 -3.27 11.62 1.07
C PRO A 26 -3.55 11.09 -0.34
N THR A 27 -2.51 11.06 -1.16
CA THR A 27 -2.50 10.49 -2.52
C THR A 27 -2.97 9.04 -2.58
N MET A 28 -2.63 8.24 -1.57
CA MET A 28 -3.02 6.84 -1.50
C MET A 28 -4.50 6.69 -1.15
N LYS A 29 -5.08 7.64 -0.40
CA LYS A 29 -6.53 7.72 -0.18
C LYS A 29 -7.27 8.16 -1.45
N GLU A 30 -6.70 9.12 -2.19
CA GLU A 30 -7.28 9.67 -3.42
C GLU A 30 -7.17 8.71 -4.60
N SER A 31 -6.16 7.82 -4.61
CA SER A 31 -5.91 6.86 -5.69
C SER A 31 -7.07 5.90 -5.96
N GLY A 32 -7.94 5.68 -4.97
CA GLY A 32 -9.05 4.73 -5.08
C GLY A 32 -8.62 3.27 -5.29
N VAL A 33 -7.33 2.95 -5.15
CA VAL A 33 -6.80 1.61 -5.37
C VAL A 33 -7.43 0.63 -4.39
N VAL A 34 -7.93 -0.50 -4.89
CA VAL A 34 -8.37 -1.63 -4.06
C VAL A 34 -7.26 -2.66 -4.02
N TRP A 35 -6.93 -3.15 -2.82
CA TRP A 35 -5.92 -4.18 -2.64
C TRP A 35 -6.46 -5.56 -3.06
N THR A 36 -6.13 -5.95 -4.28
CA THR A 36 -6.39 -7.27 -4.88
C THR A 36 -5.06 -7.95 -5.14
N ASP A 37 -5.04 -9.20 -5.60
CA ASP A 37 -3.78 -9.87 -5.95
C ASP A 37 -2.98 -9.06 -6.97
N ILE A 38 -3.63 -8.58 -8.04
CA ILE A 38 -2.95 -7.85 -9.12
C ILE A 38 -2.35 -6.55 -8.61
N THR A 39 -3.11 -5.75 -7.85
CA THR A 39 -2.63 -4.45 -7.36
C THR A 39 -1.59 -4.60 -6.26
N LEU A 40 -1.76 -5.59 -5.38
CA LEU A 40 -0.79 -5.91 -4.35
C LEU A 40 0.54 -6.38 -4.97
N MET A 41 0.49 -7.25 -5.98
CA MET A 41 1.68 -7.73 -6.67
C MET A 41 2.41 -6.61 -7.40
N ARG A 42 1.67 -5.70 -8.06
CA ARG A 42 2.27 -4.50 -8.68
C ARG A 42 2.93 -3.59 -7.64
N TYR A 43 2.26 -3.38 -6.51
CA TYR A 43 2.82 -2.60 -5.41
C TYR A 43 4.07 -3.25 -4.82
N LEU A 44 4.05 -4.56 -4.55
CA LEU A 44 5.20 -5.28 -4.02
C LEU A 44 6.37 -5.34 -5.00
N LYS A 45 6.13 -5.32 -6.31
CA LYS A 45 7.21 -5.26 -7.32
C LYS A 45 7.98 -3.94 -7.24
N ASN A 46 7.28 -2.82 -7.18
CA ASN A 46 7.91 -1.51 -7.00
C ASN A 46 6.93 -0.53 -6.33
N PRO A 47 6.98 -0.41 -5.00
CA PRO A 47 6.04 0.41 -4.25
C PRO A 47 6.12 1.90 -4.63
N ARG A 48 7.33 2.39 -4.91
CA ARG A 48 7.57 3.80 -5.24
C ARG A 48 7.07 4.15 -6.64
N ALA A 49 7.24 3.25 -7.60
CA ALA A 49 6.70 3.43 -8.94
C ALA A 49 5.17 3.30 -8.95
N PHE A 50 4.62 2.33 -8.20
CA PHE A 50 3.15 2.17 -8.11
C PHE A 50 2.47 3.36 -7.46
N ALA A 51 3.08 3.92 -6.41
CA ALA A 51 2.52 5.08 -5.74
C ALA A 51 2.73 6.38 -6.53
N GLU A 52 3.71 6.44 -7.44
CA GLU A 52 4.11 7.67 -8.16
C GLU A 52 4.57 8.84 -7.27
N HIS A 53 4.66 8.64 -5.95
CA HIS A 53 5.08 9.64 -4.97
C HIS A 53 5.91 9.03 -3.83
N ALA A 54 6.43 9.89 -2.95
CA ALA A 54 7.10 9.45 -1.73
C ALA A 54 6.12 8.70 -0.82
N ILE A 55 6.49 7.49 -0.42
CA ILE A 55 5.75 6.67 0.54
C ILE A 55 6.59 6.52 1.80
N SER A 56 5.93 6.49 2.96
CA SER A 56 6.60 6.28 4.25
C SER A 56 7.13 4.85 4.44
N MET A 57 6.76 3.94 3.55
CA MET A 57 7.25 2.56 3.55
C MET A 57 8.65 2.50 2.93
N ASN A 58 9.66 2.21 3.74
CA ASN A 58 11.03 1.98 3.27
C ASN A 58 11.19 0.55 2.72
N PHE A 59 10.50 0.26 1.62
CA PHE A 59 10.56 -1.03 0.93
C PHE A 59 10.87 -0.81 -0.55
N ARG A 60 11.93 -1.45 -1.04
CA ARG A 60 12.39 -1.30 -2.43
C ARG A 60 11.54 -2.09 -3.43
N GLY A 61 10.86 -3.13 -2.96
CA GLY A 61 10.13 -4.07 -3.80
C GLY A 61 10.82 -5.43 -3.92
N LEU A 62 10.12 -6.38 -4.54
CA LEU A 62 10.59 -7.73 -4.84
C LEU A 62 11.05 -7.80 -6.30
N SER A 63 12.31 -8.20 -6.51
CA SER A 63 12.89 -8.38 -7.85
C SER A 63 12.54 -9.74 -8.46
N GLU A 64 12.49 -10.77 -7.63
CA GLU A 64 12.19 -12.16 -8.00
C GLU A 64 10.90 -12.60 -7.30
N TRP A 65 10.03 -13.30 -8.03
CA TRP A 65 8.88 -13.98 -7.46
C TRP A 65 9.34 -15.38 -7.04
N GLN A 66 9.21 -15.73 -5.75
CA GLN A 66 9.50 -17.09 -5.25
C GLN A 66 8.34 -18.04 -5.52
#